data_AF-A0A2U9NZY8-F1
#
_entry.id   AF-A0A2U9NZY8-F1
#
_cell.length_a   1.000
_cell.length_b   1.000
_cell.length_c   1.000
_cell.angle_alpha   90.00
_cell.angle_beta   90.00
_cell.angle_gamma   90.00
#
_symmetry.space_group_name_H-M   'P 1'
#
loop_
_entity.id
_entity.type
_entity.pdbx_description
1 polymer ?
#
loop_
_entity_poly.entity_id
_entity_poly.type
_entity_poly.pdbx_seq_one_letter_code
_entity_poly.pdbx_strand_id
1 'polypeptide(L)' 'MSARSAVVRERRSSIVRIARSLHRDRGHAYPAEVAAAAAAVGLKPSPADVQAALARLGMYRR' A
#
# COMPACT_ATOMS: atom_id res chain seq x y z
N MET A 1 -21.35 -3.39 -10.23
CA MET A 1 -19.92 -3.43 -9.88
C MET A 1 -19.37 -4.82 -10.16
N SER A 2 -18.32 -4.96 -10.97
CA SER A 2 -17.73 -6.27 -11.28
C SER A 2 -16.91 -6.79 -10.09
N ALA A 3 -16.94 -8.11 -9.84
CA ALA A 3 -16.17 -8.77 -8.78
C ALA A 3 -14.66 -8.47 -8.89
N ARG A 4 -14.13 -8.28 -10.10
CA ARG A 4 -12.73 -7.86 -10.34
C ARG A 4 -12.41 -6.50 -9.73
N SER A 5 -13.35 -5.56 -9.78
CA SER A 5 -13.17 -4.22 -9.20
C SER A 5 -13.14 -4.26 -7.67
N ALA A 6 -13.90 -5.16 -7.05
CA ALA A 6 -13.90 -5.35 -5.60
C ALA A 6 -12.56 -5.94 -5.11
N VAL A 7 -12.03 -6.95 -5.81
CA VAL A 7 -10.73 -7.57 -5.47
C VAL A 7 -9.59 -6.55 -5.59
N VAL A 8 -9.59 -5.72 -6.64
CA VAL A 8 -8.58 -4.66 -6.80
C VAL A 8 -8.68 -3.62 -5.69
N ARG A 9 -9.90 -3.25 -5.30
CA ARG A 9 -10.13 -2.30 -4.20
C ARG A 9 -9.63 -2.87 -2.87
N GLU A 10 -9.90 -4.14 -2.58
CA GLU A 10 -9.45 -4.79 -1.34
C GLU A 10 -7.93 -4.89 -1.27
N ARG A 11 -7.27 -5.24 -2.38
CA ARG A 11 -5.80 -5.25 -2.46
C ARG A 11 -5.21 -3.87 -2.16
N ARG A 12 -5.74 -2.81 -2.77
CA ARG A 12 -5.27 -1.44 -2.51
C ARG A 12 -5.51 -1.01 -1.07
N SER A 13 -6.67 -1.32 -0.50
CA SER A 13 -6.97 -1.08 0.92
C SER A 13 -5.96 -1.78 1.83
N SER A 14 -5.58 -3.00 1.50
CA SER A 14 -4.60 -3.77 2.27
C SER A 14 -3.21 -3.15 2.22
N ILE A 15 -2.74 -2.70 1.04
CA ILE A 15 -1.47 -1.98 0.91
C ILE A 15 -1.47 -0.68 1.73
N VAL A 16 -2.60 0.06 1.74
CA VAL A 16 -2.76 1.27 2.56
C VAL A 16 -2.67 0.96 4.06
N ARG A 17 -3.27 -0.14 4.54
CA ARG A 17 -3.16 -0.55 5.95
C ARG A 17 -1.71 -0.89 6.33
N ILE A 18 -0.97 -1.56 5.44
CA ILE A 18 0.45 -1.89 5.65
C ILE A 18 1.29 -0.61 5.74
N ALA A 19 1.13 0.30 4.78
CA ALA A 19 1.85 1.57 4.77
C ALA A 19 1.57 2.41 6.03
N ARG A 20 0.31 2.45 6.47
CA ARG A 20 -0.08 3.14 7.71
C ARG A 20 0.55 2.49 8.95
N SER A 21 0.61 1.16 9.00
CA SER A 21 1.19 0.44 10.13
C SER A 21 2.69 0.70 10.21
N LEU A 22 3.41 0.58 9.08
CA LEU A 22 4.82 0.94 8.99
C LEU A 22 5.09 2.37 9.45
N HIS A 23 4.28 3.32 9.01
CA HIS A 23 4.42 4.71 9.43
C HIS A 23 4.17 4.92 10.93
N ARG A 24 3.20 4.21 11.53
CA ARG A 24 2.96 4.28 12.98
C ARG A 24 4.09 3.66 13.79
N ASP A 25 4.68 2.59 13.30
CA ASP A 25 5.73 1.86 14.01
C ASP A 25 7.10 2.55 13.91
N ARG A 26 7.41 3.16 12.75
CA ARG A 26 8.73 3.74 12.45
C ARG A 26 8.76 5.26 12.33
N GLY A 27 7.60 5.91 12.30
CA GLY A 27 7.47 7.35 11.98
C GLY A 27 7.65 7.69 10.49
N HIS A 28 7.97 6.71 9.65
CA HIS A 28 8.15 6.87 8.21
C HIS A 28 7.71 5.61 7.46
N ALA A 29 7.46 5.73 6.15
CA ALA A 29 7.15 4.59 5.29
C ALA A 29 7.70 4.86 3.89
N TYR A 30 8.76 4.14 3.52
CA TYR A 30 9.33 4.24 2.17
C TYR A 30 8.64 3.28 1.20
N PRO A 31 8.57 3.61 -0.11
CA PRO A 31 7.94 2.74 -1.11
C PRO A 31 8.49 1.30 -1.12
N ALA A 32 9.81 1.14 -0.97
CA ALA A 32 10.45 -0.17 -0.95
C ALA A 32 10.02 -1.03 0.25
N GLU A 33 9.87 -0.41 1.43
CA GLU A 33 9.45 -1.10 2.66
C GLU A 33 7.99 -1.54 2.57
N VAL A 34 7.13 -0.66 2.06
CA VAL A 34 5.72 -0.98 1.84
C VAL A 34 5.58 -2.13 0.83
N ALA A 35 6.36 -2.11 -0.24
CA ALA A 35 6.38 -3.19 -1.23
C ALA A 35 6.85 -4.51 -0.63
N ALA A 36 7.92 -4.50 0.16
CA ALA A 36 8.45 -5.68 0.83
C ALA A 36 7.47 -6.26 1.86
N ALA A 37 6.87 -5.41 2.69
CA ALA A 37 5.88 -5.84 3.68
C ALA A 37 4.59 -6.38 3.04
N ALA A 38 4.15 -5.78 1.93
CA ALA A 38 3.04 -6.30 1.14
C ALA A 38 3.38 -7.65 0.49
N ALA A 39 4.60 -7.81 -0.04
CA ALA A 39 5.07 -9.09 -0.58
C ALA A 39 5.12 -10.19 0.50
N ALA A 40 5.56 -9.86 1.71
CA ALA A 40 5.63 -10.80 2.84
C ALA A 40 4.26 -11.38 3.24
N VAL A 41 3.17 -10.64 3.02
CA VAL A 41 1.79 -11.12 3.26
C VAL A 41 1.13 -11.71 2.00
N GLY A 42 1.90 -11.99 0.96
CA GLY A 42 1.43 -12.63 -0.28
C GLY A 42 0.74 -11.69 -1.27
N LEU A 43 0.81 -10.37 -1.07
CA LEU A 43 0.34 -9.40 -2.07
C LEU A 43 1.42 -9.19 -3.14
N LYS A 44 0.99 -8.91 -4.37
CA LYS A 44 1.88 -8.49 -5.47
C LYS A 44 1.59 -7.02 -5.81
N PRO A 45 2.09 -6.07 -5.02
CA PRO A 45 1.84 -4.65 -5.28
C PRO A 45 2.63 -4.20 -6.52
N SER A 46 2.02 -3.38 -7.37
CA SER A 46 2.76 -2.62 -8.38
C SER A 46 3.37 -1.35 -7.75
N PRO A 47 4.43 -0.77 -8.33
CA PRO A 47 4.95 0.52 -7.88
C PRO A 47 3.88 1.61 -7.83
N ALA A 48 2.95 1.61 -8.79
CA ALA A 48 1.83 2.53 -8.84
C ALA A 48 0.86 2.36 -7.67
N ASP A 49 0.57 1.11 -7.24
CA ASP A 49 -0.30 0.86 -6.09
C ASP A 49 0.34 1.33 -4.78
N VAL A 50 1.66 1.15 -4.64
CA VAL A 50 2.42 1.62 -3.47
C VAL A 50 2.45 3.15 -3.42
N GLN A 51 2.76 3.80 -4.55
CA GLN A 51 2.74 5.27 -4.63
C GLN A 51 1.34 5.82 -4.35
N ALA A 52 0.30 5.21 -4.91
CA ALA A 52 -1.08 5.60 -4.64
C ALA A 52 -1.45 5.42 -3.16
N ALA A 53 -0.98 4.35 -2.51
CA ALA A 53 -1.20 4.11 -1.10
C ALA A 53 -0.51 5.16 -0.22
N LEU A 54 0.75 5.48 -0.51
CA LEU A 54 1.51 6.51 0.23
C LEU A 54 0.97 7.92 -0.02
N ALA A 55 0.58 8.24 -1.26
CA ALA A 55 -0.05 9.52 -1.60
C ALA A 55 -1.39 9.69 -0.88
N ARG A 56 -2.19 8.62 -0.76
CA ARG A 56 -3.45 8.63 0.00
C ARG A 56 -3.24 8.89 1.50
N LEU A 57 -2.07 8.55 2.02
CA LEU A 57 -1.68 8.81 3.40
C LEU A 57 -0.97 10.17 3.58
N GLY A 58 -0.79 10.95 2.51
CA GLY A 58 -0.05 12.21 2.54
C GLY A 58 1.47 12.03 2.70
N MET A 59 1.98 10.81 2.56
CA MET A 59 3.39 10.45 2.77
C MET A 59 4.23 10.48 1.49
N TYR A 60 3.58 10.72 0.35
CA TYR A 60 4.23 10.82 -0.94
C TYR A 60 3.71 12.06 -1.65
N ARG A 61 4.60 13.02 -1.88
CA ARG A 61 4.36 14.21 -2.69
C ARG A 61 5.02 13.96 -4.04
N ARG A 62 4.21 14.01 -5.11
CA ARG A 62 4.66 13.81 -6.48
C ARG A 62 5.61 14.93 -6.92
#